data_AF-A0A7Y2BN09-F1
#
_entry.id   AF-A0A7Y2BN09-F1
#
_cell.length_a   1.000
_cell.length_b   1.000
_cell.length_c   1.000
_cell.angle_alpha   90.00
_cell.angle_beta   90.00
_cell.angle_gamma   90.00
#
_symmetry.space_group_name_H-M   'P 1'
#
loop_
_entity.id
_entity.type
_entity.pdbx_description
1 polymer ?
#
loop_
_entity_poly.entity_id
_entity_poly.type
_entity_poly.pdbx_seq_one_letter_code
_entity_poly.pdbx_strand_id
1 'polypeptide(L)'
;MAMTGLLQWVGKWLRENQERQYLHGLSSAKLMDAGISRSDFMIALAAPADTRERMLSMAAAHGLPSGAVDRDHWRALDIARACAQCRERVTCGRWLNGQEENIEASAFCPNADHYNELAMSYGVKKAAHAKPHGSGRKERLWHI
;
A
#
# COMPACT_ATOMS: atom_id res chain seq x y z
N MET A 1 31.79 15.43 -16.81
CA MET A 1 30.66 15.39 -15.85
C MET A 1 29.66 14.25 -16.07
N ALA A 2 29.85 13.33 -17.04
CA ALA A 2 28.93 12.19 -17.25
C ALA A 2 29.27 10.91 -16.43
N MET A 3 30.54 10.70 -16.05
CA MET A 3 30.98 9.49 -15.34
C MET A 3 30.44 9.38 -13.91
N THR A 4 30.20 10.50 -13.23
CA THR A 4 29.65 10.53 -11.87
C THR A 4 28.21 10.03 -11.81
N GLY A 5 27.39 10.33 -12.83
CA GLY A 5 26.02 9.82 -12.93
C GLY A 5 25.96 8.31 -13.13
N LEU A 6 26.85 7.75 -13.97
CA LEU A 6 26.95 6.30 -14.19
C LEU A 6 27.42 5.57 -12.93
N LEU A 7 28.45 6.08 -12.24
CA LEU A 7 28.95 5.46 -11.01
C LEU A 7 27.91 5.52 -9.86
N GLN A 8 27.18 6.63 -9.73
CA GLN A 8 26.08 6.73 -8.78
C GLN A 8 24.95 5.76 -9.09
N TRP A 9 24.60 5.61 -10.38
CA TRP A 9 23.59 4.66 -10.83
C TRP A 9 24.01 3.20 -10.58
N VAL A 10 25.24 2.82 -10.97
CA VAL A 10 25.79 1.47 -10.70
C VAL A 10 25.82 1.19 -9.19
N GLY A 11 26.25 2.16 -8.39
CA GLY A 11 26.27 2.02 -6.93
C GLY A 11 24.88 1.84 -6.33
N LYS A 12 23.86 2.56 -6.83
CA LYS A 12 22.46 2.38 -6.43
C LYS A 12 21.95 0.98 -6.83
N TRP A 13 22.19 0.58 -8.07
CA TRP A 13 21.79 -0.73 -8.57
C TRP A 13 22.42 -1.89 -7.80
N LEU A 14 23.72 -1.82 -7.48
CA LEU A 14 24.41 -2.84 -6.69
C LEU A 14 23.81 -2.99 -5.28
N ARG A 15 23.47 -1.88 -4.61
CA ARG A 15 22.83 -1.92 -3.30
C ARG A 15 21.44 -2.54 -3.36
N GLU A 16 20.62 -2.10 -4.31
CA GLU A 16 19.27 -2.65 -4.51
C GLU A 16 19.31 -4.15 -4.86
N ASN A 17 20.29 -4.57 -5.65
CA ASN A 17 20.46 -5.97 -6.02
C ASN A 17 20.97 -6.82 -4.84
N GLN A 18 21.92 -6.29 -4.05
CA GLN A 18 22.43 -6.96 -2.85
C GLN A 18 21.33 -7.11 -1.79
N GLU A 19 20.51 -6.08 -1.58
CA GLU A 19 19.36 -6.12 -0.67
C GLU A 19 18.34 -7.17 -1.12
N ARG A 20 17.99 -7.23 -2.41
CA ARG A 20 17.13 -8.28 -2.95
C ARG A 20 17.72 -9.67 -2.73
N GLN A 21 19.01 -9.87 -3.01
CA GLN A 21 19.69 -11.15 -2.81
C GLN A 21 19.68 -11.58 -1.34
N TYR A 22 19.94 -10.63 -0.42
CA TYR A 22 19.87 -10.89 1.02
C TYR A 22 18.46 -11.31 1.45
N LEU A 23 17.43 -10.58 1.01
CA LEU A 23 16.04 -10.89 1.30
C LEU A 23 15.66 -12.28 0.78
N HIS A 24 16.01 -12.62 -0.47
CA HIS A 24 15.79 -13.96 -1.03
C HIS A 24 16.50 -15.07 -0.23
N GLY A 25 17.67 -14.77 0.32
CA GLY A 25 18.49 -15.68 1.13
C GLY A 25 18.06 -15.85 2.58
N LEU A 26 17.03 -15.15 3.06
CA LEU A 26 16.51 -15.35 4.42
C LEU A 26 15.98 -16.78 4.57
N SER A 27 16.47 -17.49 5.58
CA SER A 27 16.02 -18.85 5.90
C SER A 27 14.61 -18.85 6.47
N SER A 28 13.88 -19.95 6.29
CA SER A 28 12.54 -20.12 6.87
C SER A 28 12.53 -19.95 8.40
N ALA A 29 13.59 -20.37 9.09
CA ALA A 29 13.72 -20.18 10.54
C ALA A 29 13.72 -18.69 10.94
N LYS A 30 14.51 -17.85 10.25
CA LYS A 30 14.53 -16.40 10.50
C LYS A 30 13.19 -15.73 10.20
N LEU A 31 12.48 -16.21 9.18
CA LEU A 31 11.14 -15.71 8.86
C LEU A 31 10.13 -16.13 9.94
N MET A 32 10.21 -17.37 10.43
CA MET A 32 9.38 -17.87 11.54
C MET A 32 9.63 -17.13 12.85
N ASP A 33 10.88 -16.79 13.16
CA ASP A 33 11.22 -15.96 14.34
C ASP A 33 10.56 -14.57 14.27
N ALA A 34 10.36 -14.06 13.06
CA ALA A 34 9.63 -12.82 12.80
C ALA A 34 8.11 -13.00 12.67
N GLY A 35 7.60 -14.23 12.82
CA GLY A 35 6.20 -14.57 12.63
C GLY A 35 5.73 -14.53 11.17
N ILE A 36 6.62 -14.50 10.19
CA ILE A 36 6.25 -14.38 8.78
C ILE A 36 6.40 -15.73 8.08
N SER A 37 5.36 -16.18 7.39
CA SER A 37 5.46 -17.40 6.56
C SER A 37 6.33 -17.14 5.32
N ARG A 38 7.00 -18.18 4.80
CA ARG A 38 7.77 -18.06 3.54
C ARG A 38 6.88 -17.57 2.39
N SER A 39 5.63 -18.02 2.33
CA SER A 39 4.66 -17.56 1.33
C SER A 39 4.35 -16.07 1.45
N ASP A 40 4.11 -15.56 2.67
CA ASP A 40 3.85 -14.14 2.90
C ASP A 40 5.02 -13.27 2.52
N PHE A 41 6.21 -13.71 2.91
CA PHE A 41 7.44 -13.03 2.56
C PHE A 41 7.63 -12.92 1.04
N MET A 42 7.38 -14.02 0.30
CA MET A 42 7.48 -14.01 -1.16
C MET A 42 6.42 -13.12 -1.82
N ILE A 43 5.20 -13.07 -1.27
CA ILE A 43 4.14 -12.18 -1.76
C ILE A 43 4.53 -10.72 -1.52
N ALA A 44 5.08 -10.39 -0.34
CA ALA A 44 5.57 -9.05 -0.04
C ALA A 44 6.71 -8.62 -0.98
N LEU A 45 7.64 -9.53 -1.32
CA LEU A 45 8.73 -9.25 -2.27
C LEU A 45 8.23 -9.05 -3.70
N ALA A 46 7.17 -9.75 -4.11
CA ALA A 46 6.60 -9.66 -5.45
C ALA A 46 5.55 -8.54 -5.58
N ALA A 47 5.15 -7.92 -4.47
CA ALA A 47 4.10 -6.91 -4.46
C ALA A 47 4.48 -5.69 -5.32
N PRO A 48 3.51 -5.10 -6.04
CA PRO A 48 3.71 -3.81 -6.68
C PRO A 48 4.25 -2.75 -5.71
N ALA A 49 5.19 -1.91 -6.17
CA ALA A 49 5.85 -0.91 -5.32
C ALA A 49 4.89 0.08 -4.64
N ASP A 50 3.71 0.33 -5.22
CA ASP A 50 2.67 1.21 -4.69
C ASP A 50 1.67 0.51 -3.76
N THR A 51 1.83 -0.79 -3.47
CA THR A 51 0.87 -1.56 -2.67
C THR A 51 0.66 -0.93 -1.30
N ARG A 52 1.76 -0.54 -0.64
CA ARG A 52 1.72 0.11 0.68
C ARG A 52 1.02 1.45 0.64
N GLU A 53 1.33 2.29 -0.34
CA GLU A 53 0.68 3.59 -0.52
C GLU A 53 -0.83 3.43 -0.74
N ARG A 54 -1.23 2.50 -1.62
CA ARG A 54 -2.65 2.19 -1.86
C ARG A 54 -3.38 1.71 -0.61
N MET A 55 -2.74 0.88 0.21
CA MET A 55 -3.33 0.43 1.47
C MET A 55 -3.60 1.60 2.42
N LEU A 56 -2.62 2.50 2.58
CA LEU A 56 -2.75 3.66 3.46
C LEU A 56 -3.80 4.65 2.95
N SER A 57 -3.83 4.91 1.64
CA SER A 57 -4.83 5.78 1.02
C SER A 57 -6.24 5.22 1.13
N MET A 58 -6.41 3.90 0.97
CA MET A 58 -7.70 3.25 1.17
C MET A 58 -8.13 3.32 2.64
N ALA A 59 -7.23 3.04 3.59
CA ALA A 59 -7.54 3.18 5.01
C ALA A 59 -8.00 4.60 5.36
N ALA A 60 -7.30 5.62 4.85
CA ALA A 60 -7.67 7.02 5.03
C ALA A 60 -9.05 7.34 4.42
N ALA A 61 -9.39 6.78 3.26
CA ALA A 61 -10.70 6.95 2.64
C ALA A 61 -11.83 6.33 3.48
N HIS A 62 -11.53 5.28 4.26
CA HIS A 62 -12.43 4.72 5.27
C HIS A 62 -12.44 5.49 6.61
N GLY A 63 -11.75 6.63 6.70
CA GLY A 63 -11.70 7.47 7.90
C GLY A 63 -10.78 6.96 9.01
N LEU A 64 -9.90 6.00 8.71
CA LEU A 64 -8.97 5.46 9.70
C LEU A 64 -7.82 6.45 9.99
N PRO A 65 -7.38 6.57 11.26
CA PRO A 65 -6.21 7.38 11.58
C PRO A 65 -4.91 6.74 11.06
N SER A 66 -3.85 7.55 10.99
CA SER A 66 -2.53 7.07 10.60
C SER A 66 -2.05 5.93 11.51
N GLY A 67 -1.46 4.89 10.92
CA GLY A 67 -0.99 3.71 11.62
C GLY A 67 -2.08 2.71 12.02
N ALA A 68 -3.36 2.98 11.74
CA ALA A 68 -4.44 2.08 12.13
C ALA A 68 -4.32 0.67 11.53
N VAL A 69 -3.85 0.61 10.29
CA VAL A 69 -3.60 -0.63 9.55
C VAL A 69 -2.48 -1.44 10.20
N ASP A 70 -1.48 -0.79 10.79
CA ASP A 70 -0.29 -1.45 11.33
C ASP A 70 -0.45 -1.96 12.77
N ARG A 71 -1.54 -1.58 13.47
CA ARG A 71 -1.74 -1.95 14.88
C ARG A 71 -1.97 -3.44 15.10
N ASP A 72 -2.60 -4.11 14.13
CA ASP A 72 -2.77 -5.56 14.11
C ASP A 72 -1.91 -6.13 12.98
N HIS A 73 -0.77 -6.69 13.35
CA HIS A 73 0.22 -7.20 12.40
C HIS A 73 -0.35 -8.26 11.45
N TRP A 74 -1.17 -9.18 11.96
CA TRP A 74 -1.72 -10.28 11.16
C TRP A 74 -2.74 -9.76 10.17
N ARG A 75 -3.63 -8.86 10.62
CA ARG A 75 -4.57 -8.19 9.73
C ARG A 75 -3.86 -7.32 8.68
N ALA A 76 -2.76 -6.65 9.05
CA ALA A 76 -1.97 -5.87 8.10
C ALA A 76 -1.39 -6.74 6.99
N LEU A 77 -0.88 -7.93 7.33
CA LEU A 77 -0.38 -8.91 6.38
C LEU A 77 -1.48 -9.42 5.45
N ASP A 78 -2.66 -9.74 5.97
CA ASP A 78 -3.80 -10.21 5.17
C ASP A 78 -4.24 -9.14 4.15
N ILE A 79 -4.39 -7.89 4.60
CA ILE A 79 -4.71 -6.74 3.73
C ILE A 79 -3.62 -6.59 2.66
N ALA A 80 -2.34 -6.64 3.05
CA ALA A 80 -1.22 -6.50 2.11
C ALA A 80 -1.23 -7.60 1.05
N ARG A 81 -1.44 -8.85 1.47
CA ARG A 81 -1.49 -10.03 0.60
C ARG A 81 -2.57 -9.87 -0.47
N ALA A 82 -3.79 -9.54 -0.05
CA ALA A 82 -4.91 -9.31 -0.97
C ALA A 82 -4.71 -8.08 -1.86
N CYS A 83 -4.13 -6.99 -1.33
CA CYS A 83 -3.89 -5.77 -2.09
C CYS A 83 -2.83 -5.96 -3.18
N ALA A 84 -1.77 -6.73 -2.88
CA ALA A 84 -0.68 -7.02 -3.81
C ALA A 84 -1.15 -7.85 -5.02
N GLN A 85 -2.17 -8.69 -4.83
CA GLN A 85 -2.67 -9.62 -5.84
C GLN A 85 -3.96 -9.16 -6.53
N CYS A 86 -4.57 -8.06 -6.05
CA CYS A 86 -5.83 -7.57 -6.61
C CYS A 86 -5.67 -7.10 -8.06
N ARG A 87 -6.71 -7.32 -8.88
CA ARG A 87 -6.73 -6.91 -10.29
C ARG A 87 -7.34 -5.53 -10.53
N GLU A 88 -7.89 -4.92 -9.48
CA GLU A 88 -8.59 -3.63 -9.54
C GLU A 88 -7.68 -2.42 -9.31
N ARG A 89 -6.38 -2.53 -9.66
CA ARG A 89 -5.39 -1.48 -9.37
C ARG A 89 -5.72 -0.15 -10.04
N VAL A 90 -6.18 -0.19 -11.30
CA VAL A 90 -6.56 1.01 -12.07
C VAL A 90 -7.81 1.65 -11.48
N THR A 91 -8.87 0.87 -11.24
CA THR A 91 -10.11 1.31 -10.60
C THR A 91 -9.83 1.94 -9.24
N CYS A 92 -9.04 1.26 -8.41
CA CYS A 92 -8.61 1.73 -7.10
C CYS A 92 -7.86 3.07 -7.18
N GLY A 93 -6.93 3.24 -8.11
CA GLY A 93 -6.21 4.50 -8.29
C GLY A 93 -7.13 5.64 -8.70
N ARG A 94 -8.02 5.41 -9.68
CA ARG A 94 -9.01 6.42 -10.12
C ARG A 94 -9.95 6.81 -8.99
N TRP A 95 -10.45 5.83 -8.25
CA TRP A 95 -11.29 6.05 -7.08
C TRP A 95 -10.57 6.83 -5.99
N LEU A 96 -9.35 6.45 -5.60
CA LEU A 96 -8.56 7.18 -4.60
C LEU A 96 -8.26 8.63 -5.01
N ASN A 97 -8.18 8.91 -6.31
CA ASN A 97 -7.99 10.25 -6.86
C ASN A 97 -9.30 11.03 -7.06
N GLY A 98 -10.45 10.49 -6.65
CA GLY A 98 -11.77 11.14 -6.82
C GLY A 98 -12.29 11.16 -8.26
N GLN A 99 -11.75 10.32 -9.15
CA GLN A 99 -12.18 10.24 -10.55
C GLN A 99 -13.35 9.25 -10.78
N GLU A 100 -13.77 8.54 -9.73
CA GLU A 100 -14.86 7.57 -9.73
C GLU A 100 -15.71 7.78 -8.47
N GLU A 101 -16.69 8.68 -8.53
CA GLU A 101 -17.50 9.08 -7.35
C GLU A 101 -18.76 8.21 -7.15
N ASN A 102 -19.15 7.43 -8.15
CA ASN A 102 -20.41 6.67 -8.17
C ASN A 102 -20.25 5.19 -7.79
N ILE A 103 -19.05 4.77 -7.39
CA ILE A 103 -18.78 3.40 -6.95
C ILE A 103 -18.27 3.40 -5.52
N GLU A 104 -18.77 2.48 -4.71
CA GLU A 104 -18.27 2.25 -3.36
C GLU A 104 -17.03 1.36 -3.39
N ALA A 105 -16.14 1.53 -2.39
CA ALA A 105 -14.95 0.68 -2.25
C ALA A 105 -15.30 -0.82 -2.20
N SER A 106 -16.43 -1.19 -1.59
CA SER A 106 -16.92 -2.58 -1.51
C SER A 106 -17.25 -3.19 -2.88
N ALA A 107 -17.41 -2.39 -3.93
CA ALA A 107 -17.70 -2.88 -5.27
C ALA A 107 -16.44 -3.41 -6.01
N PHE A 108 -15.24 -3.00 -5.60
CA PHE A 108 -14.00 -3.36 -6.31
C PHE A 108 -12.84 -3.76 -5.39
N CYS A 109 -12.78 -3.25 -4.15
CA CYS A 109 -11.66 -3.51 -3.26
C CYS A 109 -11.92 -4.80 -2.47
N PRO A 110 -11.05 -5.83 -2.60
CA PRO A 110 -11.21 -7.07 -1.82
C PRO A 110 -10.98 -6.86 -0.31
N ASN A 111 -10.39 -5.73 0.08
CA ASN A 111 -10.10 -5.38 1.48
C ASN A 111 -11.13 -4.43 2.10
N ALA A 112 -12.20 -4.07 1.38
CA ALA A 112 -13.17 -3.09 1.85
C ALA A 112 -13.75 -3.46 3.23
N ASP A 113 -14.06 -4.74 3.45
CA ASP A 113 -14.61 -5.21 4.72
C ASP A 113 -13.59 -5.13 5.86
N HIS A 114 -12.31 -5.45 5.61
CA HIS A 114 -11.26 -5.27 6.61
C HIS A 114 -11.12 -3.82 7.06
N TYR A 115 -11.20 -2.86 6.14
CA TYR A 115 -11.16 -1.44 6.49
C TYR A 115 -12.44 -0.99 7.21
N ASN A 116 -13.60 -1.49 6.82
CA ASN A 116 -14.87 -1.21 7.49
C ASN A 116 -14.87 -1.71 8.94
N GLU A 117 -14.41 -2.94 9.18
CA GLU A 117 -14.28 -3.50 10.52
C GLU A 117 -13.30 -2.70 11.38
N LEU A 118 -12.15 -2.31 10.81
CA LEU A 118 -11.21 -1.42 11.48
C LEU A 118 -11.88 -0.09 11.81
N ALA A 119 -12.62 0.51 10.87
CA ALA A 119 -13.26 1.80 11.10
C ALA A 119 -14.25 1.71 12.28
N MET A 120 -15.04 0.63 12.35
CA MET A 120 -15.97 0.37 13.46
C MET A 120 -15.26 0.25 14.81
N SER A 121 -14.11 -0.44 14.89
CA SER A 121 -13.37 -0.58 16.15
C SER A 121 -12.76 0.74 16.64
N TYR A 122 -12.65 1.75 15.77
CA TYR A 122 -12.20 3.11 16.10
C TYR A 122 -13.39 4.07 16.35
N GLY A 123 -14.63 3.57 16.34
CA GLY A 123 -15.82 4.40 16.50
C GLY A 123 -16.11 5.31 15.30
N VAL A 124 -15.49 5.06 14.15
CA VAL A 124 -15.80 5.75 12.90
C VAL A 124 -17.19 5.27 12.46
N LYS A 125 -18.17 6.18 12.47
CA LYS A 125 -19.51 5.87 11.94
C LYS A 125 -19.37 5.59 10.45
N LYS A 126 -19.95 4.49 9.98
CA LYS A 126 -19.97 4.11 8.55
C LYS A 126 -20.42 5.33 7.75
N ALA A 127 -19.49 5.97 7.05
CA ALA A 127 -19.86 7.05 6.14
C ALA A 127 -20.78 6.42 5.10
N ALA A 128 -21.96 7.00 4.87
CA ALA A 128 -22.92 6.48 3.91
C ALA A 128 -22.31 6.32 2.52
N HIS A 129 -21.25 7.08 2.23
CA HIS A 129 -20.40 6.99 1.05
C HIS A 129 -18.98 7.38 1.49
N ALA A 130 -18.03 6.45 1.53
CA ALA A 130 -16.64 6.75 1.86
C ALA A 130 -16.05 7.56 0.69
N LYS A 131 -16.18 8.90 0.73
CA LYS A 131 -15.63 9.73 -0.33
C LYS A 131 -14.11 9.80 -0.18
N PRO A 132 -13.34 9.56 -1.27
CA PRO A 132 -11.92 9.87 -1.26
C PRO A 132 -11.76 11.35 -0.92
N HIS A 133 -10.96 11.66 0.11
CA HIS A 133 -10.56 13.03 0.37
C HIS A 133 -9.79 13.53 -0.85
N GLY A 134 -10.44 14.34 -1.68
CA GLY A 134 -9.81 15.06 -2.77
C GLY A 134 -8.67 15.90 -2.19
N SER A 135 -7.43 15.45 -2.42
CA SER A 135 -6.24 16.22 -2.12
C SER A 135 -6.43 17.60 -2.73
N GLY A 136 -6.29 18.65 -1.92
CA GLY A 136 -6.43 20.03 -2.32
C GLY A 136 -5.77 20.30 -3.68
N ARG A 137 -6.55 20.92 -4.55
CA ARG A 137 -6.09 21.55 -5.79
C ARG A 137 -4.85 22.39 -5.45
N LYS A 138 -3.64 21.86 -5.67
CA LYS A 138 -2.43 22.68 -5.68
C LYS A 138 -2.59 23.63 -6.86
N GLU A 139 -2.85 24.90 -6.55
CA GLU A 139 -2.83 25.97 -7.52
C GLU A 139 -1.50 25.93 -8.28
N ARG A 140 -1.61 25.70 -9.59
CA ARG A 140 -0.54 25.97 -10.53
C ARG A 140 -0.33 27.47 -10.57
N LEU A 141 0.58 27.98 -9.75
CA LEU A 141 1.22 29.27 -9.99
C LEU A 141 2.44 29.01 -10.89
N TRP A 142 2.19 28.98 -12.20
CA TRP A 142 3.21 29.34 -13.18
C TRP A 142 3.29 30.86 -13.17
N HIS A 143 4.30 31.40 -12.49
CA HIS A 143 4.76 32.76 -12.76
C HIS A 143 6.15 32.66 -13.39
N ILE A 144 6.16 32.91 -14.69
CA ILE A 144 7.09 33.74 -15.49
C ILE A 144 8.49 33.90 -14.89
#